data_AF-A0A0F9RCK3-F1
#
_entry.id   AF-A0A0F9RCK3-F1
#
_cell.length_a   1.000
_cell.length_b   1.000
_cell.length_c   1.000
_cell.angle_alpha   90.00
_cell.angle_beta   90.00
_cell.angle_gamma   90.00
#
_symmetry.space_group_name_H-M   'P 1'
#
loop_
_entity.id
_entity.type
_entity.pdbx_description
1 polymer ?
#
loop_
_entity_poly.entity_id
_entity_poly.type
_entity_poly.pdbx_seq_one_letter_code
_entity_poly.pdbx_strand_id
1 'polypeptide(L)'
;MISQLDKPNIVCYNVNMVEEILPVVSEEPPAVPDPDGIDLADETGQKALLSRIPHMKGGPRTAESKADYLGYRATGFPIRQACYLANINHSTLTRWRASDPDFADFETNRLSELQASVGGDLVRIEFLRNMRLAMRTDFKVLYKAVHHLDALTEREFKVLQKIRSLYSPQDLLAVTRAVGPNADGPINFADFVLSITRTETEVKLATERTPEDPDIIEAESEEA
;
A
#
# COMPACT_ATOMS: atom_id res chain seq x y z
N MET A 1 45.02 -44.22 -34.79
CA MET A 1 45.22 -42.75 -34.79
C MET A 1 44.12 -42.15 -33.94
N ILE A 2 44.40 -41.95 -32.64
CA ILE A 2 43.47 -41.36 -31.68
C ILE A 2 44.08 -40.00 -31.31
N SER A 3 43.34 -38.95 -31.60
CA SER A 3 43.70 -37.55 -31.43
C SER A 3 43.93 -37.20 -29.96
N GLN A 4 45.13 -36.72 -29.67
CA GLN A 4 45.42 -35.96 -28.46
C GLN A 4 44.78 -34.58 -28.61
N LEU A 5 43.87 -34.23 -27.71
CA LEU A 5 43.44 -32.85 -27.49
C LEU A 5 43.57 -32.55 -26.01
N ASP A 6 44.48 -31.61 -25.76
CA ASP A 6 44.72 -30.75 -24.61
C ASP A 6 43.72 -30.81 -23.45
N LYS A 7 44.24 -31.09 -22.26
CA LYS A 7 43.54 -30.86 -20.99
C LYS A 7 43.94 -29.46 -20.47
N PRO A 8 43.00 -28.55 -20.18
CA PRO A 8 43.35 -27.28 -19.57
C PRO A 8 43.84 -27.48 -18.13
N ASN A 9 44.95 -26.81 -17.86
CA ASN A 9 45.66 -26.74 -16.60
C ASN A 9 44.77 -26.04 -15.54
N ILE A 10 44.11 -26.80 -14.68
CA ILE A 10 43.34 -26.25 -13.55
C ILE A 10 44.34 -25.87 -12.46
N VAL A 11 44.63 -24.57 -12.39
CA VAL A 11 45.35 -23.97 -11.27
C VAL A 11 44.41 -23.98 -10.06
N CYS A 12 44.65 -24.89 -9.12
CA CYS A 12 44.00 -24.88 -7.82
C CYS A 12 44.52 -23.66 -7.04
N TYR A 13 43.73 -22.59 -6.96
CA TYR A 13 43.97 -21.53 -5.98
C TYR A 13 43.60 -22.07 -4.60
N ASN A 14 44.63 -22.33 -3.78
CA ASN A 14 44.50 -22.49 -2.34
C ASN A 14 44.12 -21.13 -1.76
N VAL A 15 42.82 -20.89 -1.58
CA VAL A 15 42.33 -19.79 -0.76
C VAL A 15 42.06 -20.36 0.62
N ASN A 16 43.08 -20.35 1.46
CA ASN A 16 42.90 -20.39 2.91
C ASN A 16 42.24 -19.06 3.30
N MET A 17 40.91 -18.98 3.23
CA MET A 17 40.17 -17.98 3.99
C MET A 17 39.84 -18.60 5.35
N VAL A 18 40.42 -18.00 6.37
CA VAL A 18 40.08 -18.21 7.76
C VAL A 18 38.58 -17.87 7.90
N GLU A 19 37.75 -18.88 8.14
CA GLU A 19 36.36 -18.67 8.58
C GLU A 19 36.42 -18.10 10.00
N GLU A 20 36.51 -16.77 10.07
CA GLU A 20 36.21 -16.03 11.28
C GLU A 20 34.70 -16.10 11.48
N ILE A 21 34.26 -17.09 12.26
CA ILE A 21 32.87 -17.29 12.66
C ILE A 21 32.48 -16.09 13.52
N LEU A 22 31.92 -15.06 12.90
CA LEU A 22 31.22 -14.00 13.62
C LEU A 22 30.06 -14.65 14.40
N PRO A 23 29.90 -14.35 15.70
CA PRO A 23 28.79 -14.88 16.47
C PRO A 23 27.49 -14.40 15.82
N VAL A 24 26.65 -15.36 15.41
CA VAL A 24 25.25 -15.11 15.07
C VAL A 24 24.59 -14.65 16.36
N VAL A 25 24.60 -13.33 16.58
CA VAL A 25 23.73 -12.70 17.55
C VAL A 25 22.33 -13.02 17.06
N SER A 26 21.64 -13.94 17.72
CA SER A 26 20.21 -14.12 17.55
C SER A 26 19.53 -12.91 18.17
N GLU A 27 19.65 -11.76 17.50
CA GLU A 27 18.70 -10.69 17.70
C GLU A 27 17.35 -11.27 17.26
N GLU A 28 16.49 -11.55 18.26
CA GLU A 28 15.08 -11.73 17.99
C GLU A 28 14.65 -10.60 17.06
N PRO A 29 13.99 -10.92 15.94
CA PRO A 29 13.57 -9.88 15.02
C PRO A 29 12.77 -8.86 15.83
N PRO A 30 13.10 -7.55 15.74
CA PRO A 30 12.34 -6.55 16.47
C PRO A 30 10.88 -6.76 16.12
N ALA A 31 10.05 -6.95 17.15
CA ALA A 31 8.63 -7.18 17.00
C ALA A 31 8.11 -6.12 16.03
N VAL A 32 7.72 -6.57 14.83
CA VAL A 32 7.12 -5.68 13.83
C VAL A 32 5.99 -5.02 14.58
N PRO A 33 6.00 -3.69 14.78
CA PRO A 33 4.93 -3.05 15.52
C PRO A 33 3.66 -3.39 14.75
N ASP A 34 2.81 -4.22 15.36
CA ASP A 34 1.56 -4.66 14.74
C ASP A 34 0.80 -3.38 14.39
N PRO A 35 0.69 -3.03 13.10
CA PRO A 35 0.03 -1.79 12.71
C PRO A 35 -1.51 -1.91 12.85
N ASP A 36 -1.96 -2.97 13.52
CA ASP A 36 -3.33 -3.38 13.71
C ASP A 36 -3.91 -2.76 15.02
N GLY A 37 -3.10 -1.99 15.76
CA GLY A 37 -3.54 -1.20 16.92
C GLY A 37 -4.22 0.14 16.60
N ILE A 38 -4.40 0.48 15.32
CA ILE A 38 -5.21 1.63 14.93
C ILE A 38 -6.60 1.12 14.56
N ASP A 39 -7.46 1.01 15.56
CA ASP A 39 -8.91 0.81 15.39
C ASP A 39 -9.53 2.14 14.90
N LEU A 40 -9.15 2.60 13.71
CA LEU A 40 -9.77 3.77 13.07
C LEU A 40 -11.10 3.31 12.46
N ALA A 41 -12.14 3.33 13.28
CA ALA A 41 -13.52 2.98 12.93
C ALA A 41 -14.13 3.77 11.75
N ASP A 42 -13.37 4.71 11.16
CA ASP A 42 -13.73 5.46 9.95
C ASP A 42 -12.50 5.89 9.12
N GLU A 43 -11.55 4.98 8.87
CA GLU A 43 -10.42 5.26 7.95
C GLU A 43 -10.86 5.43 6.47
N THR A 44 -12.13 5.15 6.16
CA THR A 44 -12.59 4.84 4.80
C THR A 44 -13.28 6.02 4.10
N GLY A 45 -13.78 7.02 4.85
CA GLY A 45 -14.56 8.13 4.28
C GLY A 45 -15.90 7.71 3.64
N GLN A 46 -16.22 6.42 3.65
CA GLN A 46 -17.49 5.86 3.17
C GLN A 46 -18.66 6.43 3.98
N LYS A 47 -18.53 6.57 5.30
CA LYS A 47 -19.55 7.23 6.14
C LYS A 47 -19.74 8.70 5.74
N ALA A 48 -18.67 9.39 5.37
CA ALA A 48 -18.72 10.77 4.88
C ALA A 48 -19.31 10.89 3.46
N LEU A 49 -19.25 9.84 2.63
CA LEU A 49 -19.97 9.80 1.36
C LEU A 49 -21.44 9.43 1.56
N LEU A 50 -21.73 8.46 2.42
CA LEU A 50 -23.09 8.04 2.74
C LEU A 50 -23.88 9.14 3.44
N SER A 51 -23.22 10.09 4.12
CA SER A 51 -23.89 11.29 4.65
C SER A 51 -24.38 12.25 3.56
N ARG A 52 -23.90 12.14 2.32
CA ARG A 52 -24.45 12.87 1.15
C ARG A 52 -25.77 12.28 0.67
N ILE A 53 -26.04 11.01 1.00
CA ILE A 53 -27.35 10.41 0.78
C ILE A 53 -28.30 11.07 1.77
N PRO A 54 -29.42 11.67 1.30
CA PRO A 54 -30.33 12.41 2.18
C PRO A 54 -30.75 11.61 3.40
N HIS A 55 -30.75 12.24 4.58
CA HIS A 55 -31.09 11.58 5.85
C HIS A 55 -32.49 10.98 5.79
N MET A 56 -32.56 9.66 5.96
CA MET A 56 -33.80 8.90 5.84
C MET A 56 -34.43 8.67 7.21
N LYS A 57 -35.76 8.55 7.24
CA LYS A 57 -36.51 8.37 8.48
C LYS A 57 -36.16 7.02 9.12
N GLY A 58 -35.82 7.02 10.41
CA GLY A 58 -35.54 5.80 11.18
C GLY A 58 -34.52 6.02 12.29
N GLY A 59 -34.29 4.99 13.10
CA GLY A 59 -33.16 4.97 14.04
C GLY A 59 -31.82 4.84 13.31
N PRO A 60 -30.69 5.06 14.01
CA PRO A 60 -29.36 5.15 13.39
C PRO A 60 -29.00 3.90 12.57
N ARG A 61 -29.21 2.71 13.14
CA ARG A 61 -28.95 1.43 12.44
C ARG A 61 -29.78 1.24 11.17
N THR A 62 -31.04 1.66 11.19
CA THR A 62 -31.91 1.55 10.02
C THR A 62 -31.58 2.58 8.94
N ALA A 63 -31.07 3.74 9.33
CA ALA A 63 -30.61 4.76 8.39
C ALA A 63 -29.32 4.32 7.69
N GLU A 64 -28.38 3.72 8.43
CA GLU A 64 -27.15 3.13 7.89
C GLU A 64 -27.45 2.03 6.86
N SER A 65 -28.27 1.03 7.22
CA SER A 65 -28.60 -0.05 6.26
C SER A 65 -29.38 0.43 5.04
N LYS A 66 -30.18 1.50 5.17
CA LYS A 66 -30.85 2.15 4.02
C LYS A 66 -29.82 2.86 3.12
N ALA A 67 -28.88 3.58 3.71
CA ALA A 67 -27.82 4.27 3.00
C ALA A 67 -26.90 3.28 2.27
N ASP A 68 -26.52 2.17 2.90
CA ASP A 68 -25.74 1.10 2.28
C ASP A 68 -26.47 0.51 1.07
N TYR A 69 -27.75 0.17 1.23
CA TYR A 69 -28.58 -0.32 0.13
C TYR A 69 -28.65 0.67 -1.04
N LEU A 70 -28.90 1.96 -0.76
CA LEU A 70 -28.93 3.00 -1.78
C LEU A 70 -27.56 3.24 -2.41
N GLY A 71 -26.48 3.11 -1.65
CA GLY A 71 -25.11 3.16 -2.15
C GLY A 71 -24.87 2.08 -3.21
N TYR A 72 -25.25 0.83 -2.94
CA TYR A 72 -25.16 -0.25 -3.94
C TYR A 72 -26.10 -0.04 -5.13
N ARG A 73 -27.27 0.59 -4.93
CA ARG A 73 -28.15 0.96 -6.05
C ARG A 73 -27.58 2.09 -6.89
N ALA A 74 -26.89 3.04 -6.27
CA ALA A 74 -26.18 4.15 -6.92
C ALA A 74 -24.98 3.69 -7.75
N THR A 75 -24.40 2.52 -7.46
CA THR A 75 -23.36 1.91 -8.30
C THR A 75 -23.91 1.03 -9.42
N GLY A 76 -25.23 0.87 -9.50
CA GLY A 76 -25.91 0.17 -10.60
C GLY A 76 -26.22 -1.30 -10.32
N PHE A 77 -26.05 -1.79 -9.09
CA PHE A 77 -26.44 -3.16 -8.76
C PHE A 77 -27.98 -3.33 -8.86
N PRO A 78 -28.47 -4.49 -9.35
CA PRO A 78 -29.88 -4.83 -9.32
C PRO A 78 -30.35 -5.04 -7.88
N ILE A 79 -31.65 -4.85 -7.63
CA ILE A 79 -32.27 -4.92 -6.29
C ILE A 79 -31.82 -6.15 -5.49
N ARG A 80 -31.84 -7.34 -6.09
CA ARG A 80 -31.47 -8.59 -5.39
C ARG A 80 -30.01 -8.60 -4.93
N GLN A 81 -29.10 -8.10 -5.77
CA GLN A 81 -27.67 -8.04 -5.44
C GLN A 81 -27.42 -6.96 -4.39
N ALA A 82 -28.05 -5.79 -4.53
CA ALA A 82 -27.97 -4.73 -3.53
C ALA A 82 -28.50 -5.19 -2.15
N CYS A 83 -29.61 -5.95 -2.12
CA CYS A 83 -30.10 -6.55 -0.88
C CYS A 83 -29.12 -7.54 -0.26
N TYR A 84 -28.49 -8.38 -1.09
CA TYR A 84 -27.49 -9.33 -0.63
C TYR A 84 -26.25 -8.64 -0.05
N LEU A 85 -25.72 -7.63 -0.74
CA LEU A 85 -24.54 -6.87 -0.31
C LEU A 85 -24.80 -6.02 0.95
N ALA A 86 -25.99 -5.42 1.06
CA ALA A 86 -26.41 -4.71 2.27
C ALA A 86 -26.87 -5.65 3.40
N ASN A 87 -26.83 -6.97 3.20
CA ASN A 87 -27.27 -7.98 4.15
C ASN A 87 -28.72 -7.75 4.66
N ILE A 88 -29.62 -7.39 3.75
CA ILE A 88 -31.04 -7.16 4.04
C ILE A 88 -31.95 -8.15 3.30
N ASN A 89 -33.04 -8.53 3.95
CA ASN A 89 -34.08 -9.35 3.32
C ASN A 89 -35.02 -8.50 2.45
N HIS A 90 -35.52 -9.09 1.37
CA HIS A 90 -36.47 -8.42 0.47
C HIS A 90 -37.76 -7.97 1.20
N SER A 91 -38.20 -8.70 2.23
CA SER A 91 -39.33 -8.30 3.08
C SER A 91 -39.08 -6.98 3.82
N THR A 92 -37.83 -6.73 4.22
CA THR A 92 -37.42 -5.49 4.87
C THR A 92 -37.47 -4.31 3.91
N LEU A 93 -37.05 -4.52 2.66
CA LEU A 93 -37.16 -3.52 1.61
C LEU A 93 -38.61 -3.15 1.30
N THR A 94 -39.50 -4.14 1.18
CA THR A 94 -40.94 -3.90 0.99
C THR A 94 -41.52 -3.06 2.14
N ARG A 95 -41.12 -3.36 3.38
CA ARG A 95 -41.53 -2.57 4.56
C ARG A 95 -40.99 -1.14 4.49
N TRP A 96 -39.74 -0.93 4.10
CA TRP A 96 -39.16 0.41 3.97
C TRP A 96 -39.91 1.26 2.96
N ARG A 97 -40.22 0.72 1.78
CA ARG A 97 -41.02 1.41 0.76
C ARG A 97 -42.43 1.79 1.24
N ALA A 98 -43.03 0.97 2.09
CA ALA A 98 -44.33 1.27 2.68
C ALA A 98 -44.27 2.32 3.80
N SER A 99 -43.21 2.28 4.62
CA SER A 99 -43.06 3.17 5.78
C SER A 99 -42.47 4.54 5.44
N ASP A 100 -41.71 4.62 4.34
CA ASP A 100 -40.90 5.79 4.00
C ASP A 100 -41.09 6.12 2.51
N PRO A 101 -42.07 6.99 2.17
CA PRO A 101 -42.35 7.33 0.78
C PRO A 101 -41.18 8.09 0.13
N ASP A 102 -40.41 8.84 0.92
CA ASP A 102 -39.23 9.57 0.45
C ASP A 102 -38.17 8.56 -0.05
N PHE A 103 -37.94 7.49 0.71
CA PHE A 103 -37.06 6.38 0.30
C PHE A 103 -37.51 5.74 -1.02
N ALA A 104 -38.81 5.49 -1.18
CA ALA A 104 -39.35 4.88 -2.39
C ALA A 104 -39.17 5.79 -3.62
N ASP A 105 -39.30 7.11 -3.45
CA ASP A 105 -39.06 8.11 -4.49
C ASP A 105 -37.58 8.14 -4.91
N PHE A 106 -36.65 8.13 -3.95
CA PHE A 106 -35.22 8.06 -4.24
C PHE A 106 -34.83 6.81 -5.01
N GLU A 107 -35.41 5.66 -4.66
CA GLU A 107 -35.10 4.38 -5.31
C GLU A 107 -35.68 4.28 -6.73
N THR A 108 -36.82 4.91 -6.98
CA THR A 108 -37.59 4.75 -8.22
C THR A 108 -37.36 5.89 -9.20
N ASN A 109 -37.53 7.14 -8.74
CA ASN A 109 -37.56 8.32 -9.59
C ASN A 109 -36.21 9.05 -9.63
N ARG A 110 -35.48 9.08 -8.50
CA ARG A 110 -34.23 9.85 -8.37
C ARG A 110 -32.96 9.00 -8.41
N LEU A 111 -33.07 7.76 -8.87
CA LEU A 111 -31.94 6.85 -8.93
C LEU A 111 -30.83 7.34 -9.87
N SER A 112 -31.20 7.94 -11.00
CA SER A 112 -30.24 8.48 -11.97
C SER A 112 -29.43 9.65 -11.40
N GLU A 113 -30.07 10.54 -10.64
CA GLU A 113 -29.39 11.64 -9.92
C GLU A 113 -28.39 11.10 -8.90
N LEU A 114 -28.79 10.05 -8.17
CA LEU A 114 -27.94 9.42 -7.18
C LEU A 114 -26.74 8.70 -7.82
N GLN A 115 -26.95 8.04 -8.96
CA GLN A 115 -25.89 7.40 -9.74
C GLN A 115 -24.88 8.42 -10.27
N ALA A 116 -25.36 9.57 -10.76
CA ALA A 116 -24.51 10.64 -11.27
C ALA A 116 -23.68 11.33 -10.17
N SER A 117 -24.22 11.45 -8.96
CA SER A 117 -23.58 12.17 -7.85
C SER A 117 -22.71 11.28 -6.95
N VAL A 118 -23.21 10.11 -6.55
CA VAL A 118 -22.56 9.25 -5.52
C VAL A 118 -21.88 8.04 -6.15
N GLY A 119 -22.42 7.51 -7.25
CA GLY A 119 -21.97 6.24 -7.82
C GLY A 119 -20.48 6.22 -8.19
N GLY A 120 -20.02 7.24 -8.92
CA GLY A 120 -18.61 7.35 -9.33
C GLY A 120 -17.65 7.53 -8.14
N ASP A 121 -18.03 8.35 -7.17
CA ASP A 121 -17.24 8.60 -5.96
C ASP A 121 -17.11 7.34 -5.10
N LEU A 122 -18.19 6.56 -4.97
CA LEU A 122 -18.22 5.34 -4.17
C LEU A 122 -17.31 4.26 -4.77
N VAL A 123 -17.40 4.03 -6.08
CA VAL A 123 -16.50 3.09 -6.79
C VAL A 123 -15.04 3.53 -6.67
N ARG A 124 -14.77 4.83 -6.83
CA ARG A 124 -13.42 5.37 -6.71
C ARG A 124 -12.84 5.15 -5.31
N ILE A 125 -13.62 5.43 -4.26
CA ILE A 125 -13.16 5.24 -2.87
C ILE A 125 -12.96 3.76 -2.55
N GLU A 126 -13.86 2.88 -2.97
CA GLU A 126 -13.70 1.43 -2.80
C GLU A 126 -12.46 0.89 -3.52
N PHE A 127 -12.21 1.36 -4.74
CA PHE A 127 -11.00 0.99 -5.48
C PHE A 127 -9.73 1.46 -4.76
N LEU A 128 -9.68 2.74 -4.36
CA LEU A 128 -8.52 3.30 -3.65
C LEU A 128 -8.27 2.58 -2.31
N ARG A 129 -9.34 2.18 -1.62
CA ARG A 129 -9.26 1.37 -0.40
C ARG A 129 -8.64 0.00 -0.67
N ASN A 130 -9.16 -0.72 -1.66
CA ASN A 130 -8.63 -2.03 -2.03
C ASN A 130 -7.16 -1.94 -2.45
N MET A 131 -6.81 -0.88 -3.19
CA MET A 131 -5.43 -0.60 -3.58
C MET A 131 -4.54 -0.33 -2.36
N ARG A 132 -4.98 0.47 -1.39
CA ARG A 132 -4.22 0.73 -0.15
C ARG A 132 -3.98 -0.55 0.65
N LEU A 133 -4.97 -1.43 0.74
CA LEU A 133 -4.83 -2.72 1.44
C LEU A 133 -3.87 -3.66 0.70
N ALA A 134 -3.92 -3.68 -0.63
CA ALA A 134 -2.95 -4.42 -1.44
C ALA A 134 -1.53 -3.89 -1.22
N MET A 135 -1.32 -2.58 -1.33
CA MET A 135 -0.01 -1.95 -1.10
C MET A 135 0.53 -2.20 0.32
N ARG A 136 -0.33 -2.18 1.36
CA ARG A 136 0.08 -2.50 2.73
C ARG A 136 0.52 -3.95 2.87
N THR A 137 -0.17 -4.87 2.18
CA THR A 137 0.22 -6.28 2.13
C THR A 137 1.57 -6.45 1.43
N ASP A 138 1.73 -5.81 0.28
CA ASP A 138 2.97 -5.85 -0.50
C ASP A 138 4.15 -5.27 0.31
N PHE A 139 3.93 -4.17 1.02
CA PHE A 139 4.92 -3.58 1.91
C PHE A 139 5.35 -4.55 3.01
N LYS A 140 4.40 -5.24 3.67
CA LYS A 140 4.73 -6.25 4.71
C LYS A 140 5.62 -7.36 4.14
N VAL A 141 5.30 -7.86 2.94
CA VAL A 141 6.08 -8.92 2.28
C VAL A 141 7.47 -8.43 1.87
N LEU A 142 7.57 -7.23 1.30
CA LEU A 142 8.84 -6.62 0.89
C LEU A 142 9.74 -6.34 2.10
N TYR A 143 9.19 -5.76 3.16
CA TYR A 143 9.92 -5.48 4.39
C TYR A 143 10.51 -6.76 4.99
N LYS A 144 9.68 -7.82 5.09
CA LYS A 144 10.14 -9.13 5.58
C LYS A 144 11.22 -9.73 4.67
N ALA A 145 11.10 -9.57 3.35
CA ALA A 145 12.08 -10.08 2.40
C ALA A 145 13.44 -9.36 2.46
N VAL A 146 13.47 -8.08 2.84
CA VAL A 146 14.71 -7.31 3.01
C VAL A 146 15.48 -7.75 4.27
N HIS A 147 14.78 -7.96 5.38
CA HIS A 147 15.43 -8.29 6.66
C HIS A 147 15.63 -9.80 6.86
N HIS A 148 14.70 -10.64 6.40
CA HIS A 148 14.72 -12.09 6.65
C HIS A 148 14.17 -12.88 5.45
N LEU A 149 14.97 -13.01 4.39
CA LEU A 149 14.57 -13.71 3.17
C LEU A 149 14.19 -15.18 3.42
N ASP A 150 14.94 -15.88 4.28
CA ASP A 150 14.72 -17.31 4.59
C ASP A 150 13.48 -17.55 5.48
N ALA A 151 12.96 -16.49 6.12
CA ALA A 151 11.76 -16.56 6.97
C ALA A 151 10.46 -16.38 6.17
N LEU A 152 10.52 -16.17 4.85
CA LEU A 152 9.33 -16.06 4.00
C LEU A 152 8.65 -17.41 3.82
N THR A 153 7.34 -17.42 3.98
CA THR A 153 6.53 -18.60 3.60
C THR A 153 6.48 -18.76 2.09
N GLU A 154 6.24 -19.97 1.59
CA GLU A 154 6.12 -20.24 0.15
C GLU A 154 5.05 -19.37 -0.53
N ARG A 155 3.98 -19.01 0.20
CA ARG A 155 2.92 -18.12 -0.29
C ARG A 155 3.42 -16.69 -0.45
N GLU A 156 4.09 -16.15 0.55
CA GLU A 156 4.69 -14.81 0.51
C GLU A 156 5.77 -14.73 -0.58
N PHE A 157 6.55 -15.79 -0.77
CA PHE A 157 7.56 -15.85 -1.82
C PHE A 157 6.96 -15.79 -3.23
N LYS A 158 5.84 -16.48 -3.48
CA LYS A 158 5.10 -16.37 -4.76
C LYS A 158 4.55 -14.96 -4.99
N VAL A 159 4.07 -14.31 -3.92
CA VAL A 159 3.62 -12.92 -3.99
C VAL A 159 4.79 -11.99 -4.30
N LEU A 160 5.93 -12.16 -3.63
CA LEU A 160 7.15 -11.40 -3.88
C LEU A 160 7.64 -11.54 -5.32
N GLN A 161 7.63 -12.75 -5.90
CA GLN A 161 7.99 -12.95 -7.31
C GLN A 161 7.07 -12.17 -8.26
N LYS A 162 5.76 -12.16 -8.00
CA LYS A 162 4.80 -11.39 -8.80
C LYS A 162 5.02 -9.89 -8.65
N ILE A 163 5.16 -9.38 -7.42
CA ILE A 163 5.43 -7.97 -7.16
C ILE A 163 6.69 -7.53 -7.91
N ARG A 164 7.78 -8.30 -7.82
CA ARG A 164 9.04 -7.99 -8.49
C ARG A 164 8.92 -7.95 -10.01
N SER A 165 8.07 -8.79 -10.60
CA SER A 165 7.83 -8.78 -12.05
C SER A 165 7.13 -7.51 -12.54
N LEU A 166 6.45 -6.78 -11.65
CA LEU A 166 5.71 -5.55 -11.97
C LEU A 166 6.58 -4.28 -11.87
N TYR A 167 7.83 -4.38 -11.40
CA TYR A 167 8.78 -3.27 -11.39
C TYR A 167 9.57 -3.21 -12.70
N SER A 168 8.86 -3.06 -13.83
CA SER A 168 9.54 -2.77 -15.10
C SER A 168 10.22 -1.40 -15.00
N PRO A 169 11.40 -1.19 -15.61
CA PRO A 169 12.01 0.13 -15.74
C PRO A 169 11.04 1.18 -16.32
N GLN A 170 10.14 0.76 -17.21
CA GLN A 170 9.10 1.64 -17.77
C GLN A 170 8.08 2.10 -16.71
N ASP A 171 7.70 1.21 -15.80
CA ASP A 171 6.74 1.51 -14.74
C ASP A 171 7.38 2.42 -13.67
N LEU A 172 8.66 2.20 -13.36
CA LEU A 172 9.43 3.07 -12.48
C LEU A 172 9.61 4.49 -13.06
N LEU A 173 9.83 4.60 -14.37
CA LEU A 173 9.87 5.89 -15.07
C LEU A 173 8.50 6.59 -15.07
N ALA A 174 7.40 5.84 -15.19
CA ALA A 174 6.05 6.41 -15.08
C ALA A 174 5.74 6.92 -13.66
N VAL A 175 6.13 6.17 -12.63
CA VAL A 175 5.96 6.58 -11.22
C VAL A 175 6.80 7.81 -10.90
N THR A 176 8.06 7.86 -11.33
CA THR A 176 8.92 9.04 -11.12
C THR A 176 8.38 10.28 -11.83
N ARG A 177 7.78 10.14 -13.02
CA ARG A 177 7.07 11.26 -13.68
C ARG A 177 5.86 11.74 -12.88
N ALA A 178 5.10 10.81 -12.31
CA ALA A 178 3.89 11.13 -11.55
C ALA A 178 4.17 11.75 -10.17
N VAL A 179 5.28 11.35 -9.53
CA VAL A 179 5.66 11.81 -8.18
C VAL A 179 6.60 13.02 -8.23
N GLY A 180 7.34 13.21 -9.33
CA GLY A 180 8.28 14.30 -9.48
C GLY A 180 7.60 15.67 -9.59
N PRO A 181 8.16 16.72 -8.97
CA PRO A 181 7.62 18.08 -9.05
C PRO A 181 7.68 18.68 -10.47
N ASN A 182 8.41 18.05 -11.41
CA ASN A 182 8.61 18.50 -12.79
C ASN A 182 8.21 17.39 -13.78
N ALA A 183 6.91 17.20 -13.98
CA ALA A 183 6.36 16.11 -14.79
C ALA A 183 6.62 16.21 -16.31
N ASP A 184 7.18 17.33 -16.79
CA ASP A 184 7.26 17.65 -18.24
C ASP A 184 8.64 17.40 -18.90
N GLY A 185 9.61 16.84 -18.17
CA GLY A 185 10.97 16.55 -18.70
C GLY A 185 11.18 15.09 -19.14
N PRO A 186 12.09 14.81 -20.11
CA PRO A 186 12.55 13.45 -20.39
C PRO A 186 13.37 12.92 -19.21
N ILE A 187 12.87 11.89 -18.54
CA ILE A 187 13.53 11.25 -17.39
C ILE A 187 14.52 10.22 -17.91
N ASN A 188 15.79 10.39 -17.56
CA ASN A 188 16.84 9.42 -17.85
C ASN A 188 16.94 8.41 -16.69
N PHE A 189 16.70 7.13 -16.98
CA PHE A 189 16.75 6.06 -15.98
C PHE A 189 18.12 5.95 -15.30
N ALA A 190 19.20 6.27 -16.02
CA ALA A 190 20.55 6.26 -15.45
C ALA A 190 20.71 7.29 -14.32
N ASP A 191 20.16 8.50 -14.51
CA ASP A 191 20.22 9.56 -13.50
C ASP A 191 19.40 9.20 -12.25
N PHE A 192 18.29 8.49 -12.45
CA PHE A 192 17.47 7.96 -11.35
C PHE A 192 18.21 6.91 -10.52
N VAL A 193 18.80 5.89 -11.17
CA VAL A 193 19.58 4.85 -10.46
C VAL A 193 20.73 5.49 -9.69
N LEU A 194 21.44 6.45 -10.29
CA LEU A 194 22.51 7.19 -9.63
C LEU A 194 21.99 7.96 -8.41
N SER A 195 20.81 8.59 -8.49
CA SER A 195 20.20 9.29 -7.36
C SER A 195 19.85 8.37 -6.18
N ILE A 196 19.37 7.14 -6.44
CA ILE A 196 19.09 6.15 -5.40
C ILE A 196 20.40 5.73 -4.72
N THR A 197 21.41 5.36 -5.52
CA THR A 197 22.71 4.92 -4.96
C THR A 197 23.41 6.01 -4.14
N ARG A 198 23.24 7.28 -4.53
CA ARG A 198 23.78 8.42 -3.78
C ARG A 198 23.13 8.56 -2.40
N THR A 199 21.82 8.38 -2.31
CA THR A 199 21.12 8.41 -1.01
C THR A 199 21.57 7.28 -0.08
N GLU A 200 21.86 6.08 -0.63
CA GLU A 200 22.39 4.97 0.17
C GLU A 200 23.81 5.27 0.71
N THR A 201 24.67 5.93 -0.07
CA THR A 201 26.00 6.33 0.40
C THR A 201 25.97 7.41 1.46
N GLU A 202 25.06 8.38 1.34
CA GLU A 202 24.91 9.47 2.31
C GLU A 202 24.32 8.96 3.65
N VAL A 203 23.40 7.98 3.60
CA VAL A 203 22.86 7.33 4.81
C VAL A 203 23.90 6.45 5.50
N LYS A 204 24.74 5.72 4.75
CA LYS A 204 25.86 4.94 5.34
C LYS A 204 26.89 5.85 6.02
N LEU A 205 27.25 6.97 5.38
CA LEU A 205 28.14 7.99 5.95
C LEU A 205 27.56 8.71 7.17
N ALA A 206 26.24 8.89 7.24
CA ALA A 206 25.57 9.47 8.40
C ALA A 206 25.49 8.48 9.58
N THR A 207 25.43 7.18 9.31
CA THR A 207 25.34 6.14 10.35
C THR A 207 26.72 5.78 10.94
N GLU A 208 27.81 6.05 10.20
CA GLU A 208 29.20 5.88 10.68
C GLU A 208 29.73 7.05 11.52
N ARG A 209 28.96 8.13 11.70
CA ARG A 209 29.32 9.19 12.66
C ARG A 209 28.80 8.83 14.05
N THR A 210 29.62 8.12 14.82
CA THR A 210 29.44 8.01 16.28
C THR A 210 29.47 9.39 16.95
N PRO A 211 28.65 9.63 17.99
CA PRO A 211 28.62 10.88 18.73
C PRO A 211 29.67 10.83 19.86
N GLU A 212 30.95 10.95 19.52
CA GLU A 212 32.00 11.23 20.51
C GLU A 212 32.92 12.30 19.93
N ASP A 213 32.64 13.55 20.27
CA ASP A 213 33.56 14.39 21.06
C ASP A 213 32.93 15.77 21.32
N PRO A 214 32.70 16.14 22.60
CA PRO A 214 32.35 17.49 22.99
C PRO A 214 33.60 18.39 23.13
N ASP A 215 33.37 19.67 22.86
CA ASP A 215 34.20 20.84 23.20
C ASP A 215 35.47 21.11 22.39
N ILE A 216 35.47 22.30 21.75
CA ILE A 216 36.43 23.41 21.91
C ILE A 216 36.27 24.30 20.67
N ILE A 217 35.71 25.50 20.84
CA ILE A 217 36.34 26.75 20.40
C ILE A 217 35.90 27.82 21.41
N GLU A 218 36.94 28.41 21.98
CA GLU A 218 36.95 29.37 23.07
C GLU A 218 36.23 30.66 22.70
N ALA A 219 35.78 31.34 23.75
CA ALA A 219 35.42 32.73 23.73
C ALA A 219 36.63 33.58 23.30
N GLU A 220 36.44 34.45 22.31
CA GLU A 220 37.18 35.70 22.23
C GLU A 220 36.20 36.86 22.24
N SER A 221 36.17 37.51 23.40
CA SER A 221 35.73 38.87 23.64
C SER A 221 36.75 39.88 23.08
N GLU A 222 36.22 41.01 22.58
CA GLU A 222 36.86 42.34 22.48
C GLU A 222 38.08 42.52 21.54
N GLU A 223 37.94 43.34 20.50
CA GLU A 223 38.44 44.73 20.47
C GLU A 223 38.12 45.47 19.15
N ALA A 224 37.91 46.78 19.30
CA ALA A 224 37.75 47.89 18.33
C ALA A 224 36.37 48.14 17.68
#